data_AF-A0A841ZAH5-F1
#
_entry.id   AF-A0A841ZAH5-F1
#
_cell.length_a   1.000
_cell.length_b   1.000
_cell.length_c   1.000
_cell.angle_alpha   90.00
_cell.angle_beta   90.00
_cell.angle_gamma   90.00
#
_symmetry.space_group_name_H-M   'P 1'
#
loop_
_entity.id
_entity.type
_entity.pdbx_description
1 polymer ?
#
loop_
_entity_poly.entity_id
_entity_poly.type
_entity_poly.pdbx_seq_one_letter_code
_entity_poly.pdbx_strand_id
1 'polypeptide(L)'
;MVKNNMKSNDIINLEQMKDGLIQFSTGGDFDEIDYEKLRFEILNNTATKKLAPDFLRTRRTLKEFWQLIKNQYSSYAERREFLTTTFNMMIDTLEQSIESSESYIFNLNNRIGGGGFGEVFKIEHQYVEMSFALKVLNPIFPDTDKDYASRFFREAKILFSLNHPNIIKIYDTGINNGKPFIKMEYIEGYDLDQYINKFSTLDFTRSKLPIQMILKGLAYAHNKGVIHRDLKPSNILVSSEGTCKIIDFGISAYLEPYIHTKLTLTNERIAGGSFIDPLLMNTPSLRDKRSDIYSIGAIWYYLIVGSAPIGSDLERRLLASNNISKLQANIILKCLNHSLDERFQNCEEILNAMSPKKEDPLNTSNNWITDVTRLDLIDFLREYHQTALYLTEEDFPFTYSGRYGELEFLNDLYELGNIEGENGMNFTEEIEQHRINNCDWEEFWCLTDDRLKLKDSDENLLRFLSYMFHPKVRYENSSWKYILENINNMLIRDGYKLTPNGEISGKTVYSYERIL
;
A
#
# COMPACT_ATOMS: atom_id res chain seq x y z
N MET A 1 14.46 -18.00 -33.63
CA MET A 1 15.40 -18.98 -33.05
C MET A 1 16.40 -18.25 -32.14
N VAL A 2 16.20 -18.27 -30.83
CA VAL A 2 17.24 -18.03 -29.81
C VAL A 2 16.89 -18.91 -28.61
N LYS A 3 17.45 -20.12 -28.53
CA LYS A 3 17.34 -20.99 -27.33
C LYS A 3 18.46 -20.59 -26.35
N ASN A 4 18.29 -19.49 -25.64
CA ASN A 4 19.15 -19.14 -24.50
C ASN A 4 18.54 -19.69 -23.19
N ASN A 5 18.32 -21.00 -23.14
CA ASN A 5 18.16 -21.68 -21.86
C ASN A 5 19.52 -21.60 -21.15
N MET A 6 19.56 -21.01 -19.96
CA MET A 6 20.66 -21.29 -19.04
C MET A 6 20.53 -22.76 -18.62
N LYS A 7 21.27 -23.66 -19.27
CA LYS A 7 21.36 -25.06 -18.83
C LYS A 7 21.81 -25.09 -17.38
N SER A 8 21.19 -25.94 -16.56
CA SER A 8 21.65 -26.14 -15.19
C SER A 8 23.08 -26.69 -15.20
N ASN A 9 23.87 -26.35 -14.17
CA ASN A 9 25.23 -26.86 -14.03
C ASN A 9 25.26 -28.40 -14.04
N ASP A 10 24.20 -29.05 -13.54
CA ASP A 10 24.04 -30.51 -13.56
C ASP A 10 24.02 -31.09 -14.99
N ILE A 11 23.32 -30.45 -15.92
CA ILE A 11 23.30 -30.88 -17.33
C ILE A 11 24.66 -30.60 -17.99
N ILE A 12 25.26 -29.44 -17.72
CA ILE A 12 26.59 -29.09 -18.25
C ILE A 12 27.65 -30.10 -17.80
N ASN A 13 27.62 -30.50 -16.53
CA ASN A 13 28.54 -31.50 -15.97
C ASN A 13 28.32 -32.90 -16.57
N LEU A 14 27.07 -33.28 -16.89
CA LEU A 14 26.77 -34.53 -17.59
C LEU A 14 27.21 -34.50 -19.05
N GLU A 15 27.12 -33.37 -19.74
CA GLU A 15 27.65 -33.21 -21.10
C GLU A 15 29.19 -33.28 -21.11
N GLN A 16 29.87 -32.60 -20.17
CA GLN A 16 31.33 -32.67 -20.03
C GLN A 16 31.82 -34.09 -19.70
N MET A 17 31.15 -34.79 -18.76
CA MET A 17 31.49 -36.18 -18.43
C MET A 17 31.24 -37.14 -19.61
N LYS A 18 30.14 -36.96 -20.36
CA LYS A 18 29.83 -37.73 -21.56
C LYS A 18 30.95 -37.59 -22.60
N ASP A 19 31.30 -36.35 -22.94
CA ASP A 19 32.19 -36.06 -24.05
C ASP A 19 33.65 -36.44 -23.69
N GLY A 20 34.09 -36.21 -22.46
CA GLY A 20 35.39 -36.66 -21.95
C GLY A 20 35.53 -38.19 -21.93
N LEU A 21 34.52 -38.92 -21.43
CA LEU A 21 34.54 -40.40 -21.46
C LEU A 21 34.50 -40.96 -22.88
N ILE A 22 33.86 -40.28 -23.84
CA ILE A 22 33.89 -40.64 -25.26
C ILE A 22 35.30 -40.40 -25.84
N GLN A 23 35.89 -39.22 -25.61
CA GLN A 23 37.25 -38.90 -26.05
C GLN A 23 38.26 -39.95 -25.54
N PHE A 24 38.28 -40.17 -24.22
CA PHE A 24 39.09 -41.20 -23.57
C PHE A 24 38.88 -42.61 -24.18
N SER A 25 37.61 -43.02 -24.36
CA SER A 25 37.27 -44.32 -24.92
C SER A 25 37.68 -44.51 -26.38
N THR A 26 38.01 -43.42 -27.09
CA THR A 26 38.49 -43.38 -28.49
C THR A 26 39.97 -43.06 -28.63
N GLY A 27 40.70 -42.82 -27.53
CA GLY A 27 42.14 -42.52 -27.53
C GLY A 27 42.49 -41.03 -27.66
N GLY A 28 41.55 -40.12 -27.35
CA GLY A 28 41.84 -38.71 -27.10
C GLY A 28 42.06 -38.40 -25.61
N ASP A 29 42.51 -37.18 -25.33
CA ASP A 29 42.82 -36.73 -23.96
C ASP A 29 41.57 -36.45 -23.12
N PHE A 30 41.55 -36.99 -21.90
CA PHE A 30 40.67 -36.65 -20.79
C PHE A 30 41.38 -37.12 -19.53
N ASP A 31 41.58 -36.24 -18.55
CA ASP A 31 42.45 -36.53 -17.41
C ASP A 31 41.69 -37.01 -16.15
N GLU A 32 42.45 -37.60 -15.24
CA GLU A 32 41.95 -38.21 -14.01
C GLU A 32 41.39 -37.16 -13.01
N ILE A 33 41.85 -35.90 -13.09
CA ILE A 33 41.42 -34.80 -12.21
C ILE A 33 40.04 -34.30 -12.63
N ASP A 34 39.85 -34.04 -13.93
CA ASP A 34 38.54 -33.67 -14.47
C ASP A 34 37.53 -34.82 -14.33
N TYR A 35 37.96 -36.08 -14.50
CA TYR A 35 37.13 -37.24 -14.20
C TYR A 35 36.71 -37.30 -12.73
N GLU A 36 37.64 -37.23 -11.77
CA GLU A 36 37.32 -37.27 -10.34
C GLU A 36 36.40 -36.11 -9.93
N LYS A 37 36.66 -34.89 -10.43
CA LYS A 37 35.86 -33.69 -10.17
C LYS A 37 34.43 -33.83 -10.70
N LEU A 38 34.25 -34.09 -12.00
CA LEU A 38 32.91 -34.22 -12.61
C LEU A 38 32.14 -35.37 -11.97
N ARG A 39 32.82 -36.47 -11.66
CA ARG A 39 32.26 -37.63 -10.95
C ARG A 39 31.81 -37.27 -9.53
N PHE A 40 32.57 -36.46 -8.79
CA PHE A 40 32.17 -35.96 -7.47
C PHE A 40 30.91 -35.10 -7.57
N GLU A 41 30.88 -34.13 -8.48
CA GLU A 41 29.73 -33.22 -8.66
C GLU A 41 28.46 -33.99 -9.06
N ILE A 42 28.55 -34.91 -10.04
CA ILE A 42 27.44 -35.79 -10.48
C ILE A 42 26.92 -36.72 -9.36
N LEU A 43 27.78 -37.19 -8.44
CA LEU A 43 27.38 -38.10 -7.35
C LEU A 43 27.01 -37.39 -6.04
N ASN A 44 27.26 -36.09 -5.93
CA ASN A 44 26.89 -35.28 -4.77
C ASN A 44 25.48 -34.67 -4.92
N ASN A 45 25.06 -34.29 -6.14
CA ASN A 45 23.68 -33.86 -6.41
C ASN A 45 22.70 -35.05 -6.38
N THR A 46 21.60 -34.90 -5.62
CA THR A 46 20.58 -35.94 -5.38
C THR A 46 19.84 -36.40 -6.65
N ALA A 47 19.64 -35.52 -7.64
CA ALA A 47 18.91 -35.85 -8.87
C ALA A 47 19.80 -36.67 -9.83
N THR A 48 20.97 -36.14 -10.17
CA THR A 48 21.96 -36.82 -11.03
C THR A 48 22.42 -38.15 -10.44
N LYS A 49 22.63 -38.23 -9.11
CA LYS A 49 23.03 -39.46 -8.41
C LYS A 49 22.03 -40.61 -8.53
N LYS A 50 20.72 -40.32 -8.60
CA LYS A 50 19.67 -41.34 -8.84
C LYS A 50 19.76 -41.93 -10.25
N LEU A 51 20.05 -41.09 -11.24
CA LEU A 51 20.13 -41.46 -12.65
C LEU A 51 21.51 -42.00 -13.07
N ALA A 52 22.58 -41.70 -12.31
CA ALA A 52 23.95 -42.05 -12.66
C ALA A 52 24.15 -43.58 -12.84
N PRO A 53 24.74 -44.04 -13.94
CA PRO A 53 24.98 -45.46 -14.19
C PRO A 53 25.96 -46.07 -13.18
N ASP A 54 25.84 -47.37 -12.93
CA ASP A 54 26.61 -48.04 -11.89
C ASP A 54 28.12 -48.02 -12.12
N PHE A 55 28.60 -47.83 -13.35
CA PHE A 55 30.04 -47.63 -13.59
C PHE A 55 30.54 -46.31 -12.99
N LEU A 56 29.78 -45.21 -13.03
CA LEU A 56 30.17 -43.97 -12.32
C LEU A 56 30.15 -44.19 -10.80
N ARG A 57 29.16 -44.93 -10.28
CA ARG A 57 29.07 -45.25 -8.84
C ARG A 57 30.23 -46.12 -8.35
N THR A 58 30.64 -47.12 -9.14
CA THR A 58 31.53 -48.21 -8.70
C THR A 58 32.97 -48.16 -9.25
N ARG A 59 33.24 -47.39 -10.30
CA ARG A 59 34.60 -47.09 -10.78
C ARG A 59 34.99 -45.72 -10.25
N ARG A 60 36.18 -45.61 -9.69
CA ARG A 60 36.73 -44.38 -9.10
C ARG A 60 37.78 -43.72 -9.99
N THR A 61 38.42 -44.48 -10.88
CA THR A 61 39.43 -43.98 -11.83
C THR A 61 39.07 -44.31 -13.28
N LEU A 62 39.60 -43.52 -14.21
CA LEU A 62 39.58 -43.75 -15.66
C LEU A 62 40.18 -45.11 -16.01
N LYS A 63 41.19 -45.58 -15.28
CA LYS A 63 41.77 -46.92 -15.45
C LYS A 63 40.77 -48.04 -15.14
N GLU A 64 40.00 -47.92 -14.06
CA GLU A 64 38.94 -48.88 -13.72
C GLU A 64 37.78 -48.82 -14.73
N PHE A 65 37.40 -47.62 -15.17
CA PHE A 65 36.42 -47.42 -16.23
C PHE A 65 36.88 -48.06 -17.55
N TRP A 66 38.15 -47.87 -17.94
CA TRP A 66 38.73 -48.44 -19.17
C TRP A 66 38.65 -49.97 -19.20
N GLN A 67 38.97 -50.62 -18.09
CA GLN A 67 38.89 -52.07 -17.98
C GLN A 67 37.44 -52.58 -18.15
N LEU A 68 36.44 -51.86 -17.65
CA LEU A 68 35.03 -52.19 -17.85
C LEU A 68 34.62 -51.98 -19.31
N ILE A 69 34.82 -50.78 -19.86
CA ILE A 69 34.32 -50.40 -21.19
C ILE A 69 35.03 -51.19 -22.32
N LYS A 70 36.30 -51.58 -22.14
CA LYS A 70 37.04 -52.41 -23.10
C LYS A 70 36.65 -53.88 -23.05
N ASN A 71 36.29 -54.41 -21.89
CA ASN A 71 35.85 -55.81 -21.76
C ASN A 71 34.40 -56.00 -22.22
N GLN A 72 33.56 -54.97 -22.09
CA GLN A 72 32.14 -55.03 -22.46
C GLN A 72 31.88 -54.71 -23.94
N TYR A 73 32.71 -53.89 -24.57
CA TYR A 73 32.53 -53.41 -25.94
C TYR A 73 33.82 -53.53 -26.76
N SER A 74 33.70 -54.13 -27.94
CA SER A 74 34.82 -54.51 -28.79
C SER A 74 35.32 -53.34 -29.64
N SER A 75 34.41 -52.59 -30.27
CA SER A 75 34.72 -51.48 -31.18
C SER A 75 34.59 -50.11 -30.52
N TYR A 76 35.23 -49.10 -31.14
CA TYR A 76 35.06 -47.69 -30.73
C TYR A 76 33.63 -47.18 -30.97
N ALA A 77 32.93 -47.72 -31.98
CA ALA A 77 31.55 -47.36 -32.27
C ALA A 77 30.62 -47.79 -31.13
N GLU A 78 30.68 -49.05 -30.70
CA GLU A 78 29.92 -49.59 -29.56
C GLU A 78 30.11 -48.76 -28.28
N ARG A 79 31.35 -48.41 -27.94
CA ARG A 79 31.66 -47.60 -26.74
C ARG A 79 31.04 -46.21 -26.83
N ARG A 80 31.18 -45.54 -27.98
CA ARG A 80 30.61 -44.21 -28.20
C ARG A 80 29.09 -44.25 -28.18
N GLU A 81 28.48 -45.26 -28.79
CA GLU A 81 27.02 -45.45 -28.83
C GLU A 81 26.46 -45.70 -27.42
N PHE A 82 27.06 -46.60 -26.64
CA PHE A 82 26.67 -46.85 -25.25
C PHE A 82 26.77 -45.58 -24.38
N LEU A 83 27.89 -44.85 -24.44
CA LEU A 83 28.08 -43.62 -23.67
C LEU A 83 27.11 -42.51 -24.11
N THR A 84 26.97 -42.29 -25.42
CA THR A 84 26.02 -41.30 -25.96
C THR A 84 24.60 -41.61 -25.50
N THR A 85 24.17 -42.87 -25.63
CA THR A 85 22.83 -43.32 -25.24
C THR A 85 22.60 -43.16 -23.74
N THR A 86 23.53 -43.63 -22.90
CA THR A 86 23.40 -43.58 -21.44
C THR A 86 23.32 -42.15 -20.93
N PHE A 87 24.23 -41.26 -21.36
CA PHE A 87 24.23 -39.89 -20.89
C PHE A 87 23.12 -39.04 -21.51
N ASN A 88 22.75 -39.26 -22.78
CA ASN A 88 21.58 -38.57 -23.34
C ASN A 88 20.31 -39.01 -22.61
N MET A 89 20.08 -40.30 -22.32
CA MET A 89 18.94 -40.73 -21.48
C MET A 89 18.89 -40.02 -20.12
N MET A 90 20.05 -39.80 -19.47
CA MET A 90 20.11 -39.02 -18.22
C MET A 90 19.76 -37.54 -18.42
N ILE A 91 20.31 -36.91 -19.47
CA ILE A 91 20.08 -35.50 -19.81
C ILE A 91 18.61 -35.31 -20.20
N ASP A 92 18.08 -36.12 -21.11
CA ASP A 92 16.68 -36.12 -21.55
C ASP A 92 15.74 -36.31 -20.34
N THR A 93 16.07 -37.19 -19.39
CA THR A 93 15.27 -37.37 -18.15
C THR A 93 15.34 -36.15 -17.24
N LEU A 94 16.47 -35.45 -17.17
CA LEU A 94 16.62 -34.23 -16.36
C LEU A 94 15.93 -33.03 -17.03
N GLU A 95 16.10 -32.84 -18.34
CA GLU A 95 15.38 -31.83 -19.13
C GLU A 95 13.86 -32.09 -19.05
N GLN A 96 13.39 -33.33 -19.19
CA GLN A 96 11.99 -33.68 -18.96
C GLN A 96 11.55 -33.48 -17.50
N SER A 97 12.42 -33.66 -16.49
CA SER A 97 12.06 -33.37 -15.09
C SER A 97 11.88 -31.87 -14.83
N ILE A 98 12.63 -31.03 -15.55
CA ILE A 98 12.50 -29.57 -15.53
C ILE A 98 11.21 -29.17 -16.28
N GLU A 99 11.05 -29.62 -17.54
CA GLU A 99 9.87 -29.31 -18.36
C GLU A 99 8.57 -29.83 -17.73
N SER A 100 8.56 -31.01 -17.10
CA SER A 100 7.37 -31.53 -16.39
C SER A 100 7.10 -30.85 -15.05
N SER A 101 8.08 -30.15 -14.46
CA SER A 101 7.84 -29.28 -13.30
C SER A 101 7.22 -27.92 -13.66
N GLU A 102 7.40 -27.48 -14.91
CA GLU A 102 6.85 -26.22 -15.47
C GLU A 102 5.62 -26.42 -16.36
N SER A 103 5.31 -27.68 -16.74
CA SER A 103 4.14 -28.06 -17.55
C SER A 103 2.84 -27.98 -16.75
N TYR A 104 2.36 -26.74 -16.54
CA TYR A 104 1.04 -26.49 -15.98
C TYR A 104 -0.06 -26.96 -16.94
N ILE A 105 -0.64 -28.13 -16.68
CA ILE A 105 -1.76 -28.66 -17.45
C ILE A 105 -3.02 -27.83 -17.15
N PHE A 106 -3.39 -26.95 -18.09
CA PHE A 106 -4.56 -26.09 -18.01
C PHE A 106 -5.87 -26.89 -18.18
N ASN A 107 -6.34 -27.53 -17.10
CA ASN A 107 -7.68 -28.12 -17.10
C ASN A 107 -8.73 -27.00 -17.02
N LEU A 108 -9.54 -26.86 -18.08
CA LEU A 108 -10.63 -25.88 -18.17
C LEU A 108 -11.63 -25.99 -17.01
N ASN A 109 -11.80 -27.18 -16.43
CA ASN A 109 -12.70 -27.41 -15.30
C ASN A 109 -12.24 -26.72 -14.00
N ASN A 110 -10.98 -26.29 -13.91
CA ASN A 110 -10.41 -25.63 -12.74
C ASN A 110 -10.34 -24.10 -12.88
N ARG A 111 -11.03 -23.52 -13.87
CA ARG A 111 -11.09 -22.07 -14.10
C ARG A 111 -11.85 -21.37 -12.96
N ILE A 112 -11.15 -20.59 -12.14
CA ILE A 112 -11.71 -19.86 -10.99
C ILE A 112 -12.04 -18.39 -11.30
N GLY A 113 -11.53 -17.83 -12.40
CA GLY A 113 -11.82 -16.45 -12.80
C GLY A 113 -11.28 -16.07 -14.16
N GLY A 114 -11.53 -14.83 -14.58
CA GLY A 114 -10.99 -14.26 -15.81
C GLY A 114 -11.65 -12.93 -16.18
N GLY A 115 -10.94 -12.09 -16.95
CA GLY A 115 -11.38 -10.76 -17.37
C GLY A 115 -10.54 -10.23 -18.54
N GLY A 116 -10.59 -8.92 -18.82
CA GLY A 116 -9.98 -8.32 -20.01
C GLY A 116 -8.49 -8.64 -20.27
N PHE A 117 -7.71 -9.03 -19.26
CA PHE A 117 -6.26 -9.28 -19.38
C PHE A 117 -5.86 -10.77 -19.37
N GLY A 118 -6.73 -11.69 -19.00
CA GLY A 118 -6.36 -13.10 -18.86
C GLY A 118 -7.38 -13.94 -18.11
N GLU A 119 -7.04 -15.22 -17.90
CA GLU A 119 -7.86 -16.21 -17.19
C GLU A 119 -7.08 -16.77 -15.99
N VAL A 120 -7.80 -17.17 -14.93
CA VAL A 120 -7.20 -17.66 -13.69
C VAL A 120 -7.71 -19.07 -13.39
N PHE A 121 -6.77 -19.99 -13.17
CA PHE A 121 -7.04 -21.40 -12.89
C PHE A 121 -6.53 -21.78 -11.50
N LYS A 122 -7.25 -22.64 -10.77
CA LYS A 122 -6.73 -23.34 -9.59
C LYS A 122 -5.87 -24.51 -10.05
N ILE A 123 -4.62 -24.56 -9.60
CA ILE A 123 -3.74 -25.71 -9.78
C ILE A 123 -3.40 -26.31 -8.40
N GLU A 124 -3.19 -27.62 -8.35
CA GLU A 124 -2.89 -28.35 -7.11
C GLU A 124 -1.55 -29.07 -7.28
N HIS A 125 -0.62 -28.84 -6.36
CA HIS A 125 0.74 -29.36 -6.46
C HIS A 125 0.82 -30.74 -5.81
N GLN A 126 0.74 -31.78 -6.65
CA GLN A 126 0.59 -33.20 -6.30
C GLN A 126 1.50 -33.71 -5.17
N TYR A 127 2.70 -33.15 -5.00
CA TYR A 127 3.68 -33.59 -4.00
C TYR A 127 3.64 -32.85 -2.64
N VAL A 128 2.87 -31.76 -2.50
CA VAL A 128 2.85 -30.95 -1.26
C VAL A 128 1.44 -30.54 -0.82
N GLU A 129 0.40 -31.03 -1.48
CA GLU A 129 -1.03 -30.80 -1.16
C GLU A 129 -1.48 -29.31 -1.16
N MET A 130 -0.61 -28.40 -1.62
CA MET A 130 -0.91 -26.96 -1.72
C MET A 130 -1.62 -26.61 -3.04
N SER A 131 -2.60 -25.72 -2.94
CA SER A 131 -3.25 -25.06 -4.06
C SER A 131 -2.51 -23.76 -4.44
N PHE A 132 -2.45 -23.45 -5.73
CA PHE A 132 -1.95 -22.19 -6.27
C PHE A 132 -2.94 -21.62 -7.29
N ALA A 133 -2.97 -20.30 -7.45
CA ALA A 133 -3.67 -19.63 -8.53
C ALA A 133 -2.70 -19.39 -9.69
N LEU A 134 -3.10 -19.75 -10.91
CA LEU A 134 -2.32 -19.59 -12.12
C LEU A 134 -3.06 -18.66 -13.09
N LYS A 135 -2.58 -17.42 -13.20
CA LYS A 135 -3.12 -16.40 -14.10
C LYS A 135 -2.40 -16.46 -15.45
N VAL A 136 -3.10 -16.90 -16.49
CA VAL A 136 -2.61 -16.95 -17.86
C VAL A 136 -3.01 -15.65 -18.56
N LEU A 137 -2.03 -14.87 -18.99
CA LEU A 137 -2.29 -13.63 -19.70
C LEU A 137 -2.64 -13.93 -21.16
N ASN A 138 -3.65 -13.24 -21.69
CA ASN A 138 -3.94 -13.33 -23.12
C ASN A 138 -2.92 -12.50 -23.91
N PRO A 139 -2.47 -12.98 -25.09
CA PRO A 139 -1.60 -12.19 -25.95
C PRO A 139 -2.38 -10.96 -26.45
N ILE A 140 -2.01 -9.78 -25.92
CA ILE A 140 -2.54 -8.46 -26.33
C ILE A 140 -1.65 -7.84 -27.43
N PHE A 141 -0.51 -8.44 -27.69
CA PHE A 141 0.56 -7.93 -28.53
C PHE A 141 0.57 -8.67 -29.88
N PRO A 142 0.86 -7.99 -31.01
CA PRO A 142 1.17 -8.66 -32.27
C PRO A 142 2.50 -9.42 -32.16
N ASP A 143 2.72 -10.45 -32.99
CA ASP A 143 3.93 -11.30 -33.03
C ASP A 143 5.25 -10.56 -33.36
N THR A 144 5.22 -9.22 -33.46
CA THR A 144 6.32 -8.35 -33.85
C THR A 144 7.07 -7.69 -32.68
N ASP A 145 6.49 -7.56 -31.47
CA ASP A 145 7.19 -6.97 -30.31
C ASP A 145 8.12 -7.99 -29.64
N LYS A 146 9.36 -8.05 -30.13
CA LYS A 146 10.42 -8.92 -29.61
C LYS A 146 10.88 -8.56 -28.19
N ASP A 147 10.58 -7.36 -27.69
CA ASP A 147 10.94 -6.91 -26.35
C ASP A 147 9.81 -7.08 -25.32
N TYR A 148 8.63 -7.58 -25.72
CA TYR A 148 7.53 -7.77 -24.78
C TYR A 148 7.93 -8.69 -23.60
N ALA A 149 8.55 -9.82 -23.88
CA ALA A 149 8.96 -10.78 -22.85
C ALA A 149 10.03 -10.20 -21.89
N SER A 150 11.00 -9.43 -22.40
CA SER A 150 12.05 -8.84 -21.58
C SER A 150 11.49 -7.76 -20.63
N ARG A 151 10.52 -6.97 -21.09
CA ARG A 151 9.76 -6.01 -20.26
C ARG A 151 8.91 -6.74 -19.21
N PHE A 152 8.19 -7.81 -19.60
CA PHE A 152 7.38 -8.62 -18.68
C PHE A 152 8.21 -9.16 -17.51
N PHE A 153 9.35 -9.80 -17.78
CA PHE A 153 10.20 -10.32 -16.71
C PHE A 153 10.89 -9.23 -15.88
N ARG A 154 11.18 -8.05 -16.46
CA ARG A 154 11.74 -6.91 -15.72
C ARG A 154 10.79 -6.39 -14.65
N GLU A 155 9.54 -6.13 -15.01
CA GLU A 155 8.53 -5.64 -14.07
C GLU A 155 8.07 -6.75 -13.10
N ALA A 156 7.94 -8.00 -13.57
CA ALA A 156 7.64 -9.14 -12.70
C ALA A 156 8.65 -9.30 -11.58
N LYS A 157 9.95 -9.09 -11.84
CA LYS A 157 11.01 -9.11 -10.82
C LYS A 157 10.77 -8.11 -9.68
N ILE A 158 10.13 -6.98 -9.95
CA ILE A 158 9.77 -6.00 -8.93
C ILE A 158 8.62 -6.54 -8.07
N LEU A 159 7.58 -7.12 -8.68
CA LEU A 159 6.47 -7.75 -7.96
C LEU A 159 6.91 -8.96 -7.12
N PHE A 160 7.83 -9.81 -7.61
CA PHE A 160 8.45 -10.88 -6.83
C PHE A 160 9.15 -10.38 -5.55
N SER A 161 9.64 -9.13 -5.55
CA SER A 161 10.26 -8.54 -4.36
C SER A 161 9.25 -8.11 -3.30
N LEU A 162 7.94 -8.12 -3.61
CA LEU A 162 6.88 -7.78 -2.66
C LEU A 162 6.52 -9.00 -1.81
N ASN A 163 6.88 -8.93 -0.52
CA ASN A 163 6.58 -9.97 0.46
C ASN A 163 6.00 -9.30 1.72
N HIS A 164 4.67 -9.25 1.79
CA HIS A 164 3.91 -8.59 2.86
C HIS A 164 2.57 -9.33 3.06
N PRO A 165 2.07 -9.54 4.29
CA PRO A 165 0.86 -10.35 4.54
C PRO A 165 -0.41 -9.88 3.83
N ASN A 166 -0.49 -8.60 3.46
CA ASN A 166 -1.63 -8.01 2.74
C ASN A 166 -1.39 -7.80 1.23
N ILE A 167 -0.38 -8.47 0.66
CA ILE A 167 -0.11 -8.53 -0.78
C ILE A 167 -0.11 -10.01 -1.19
N ILE A 168 -0.68 -10.33 -2.35
CA ILE A 168 -0.66 -11.70 -2.88
C ILE A 168 0.77 -12.16 -3.14
N LYS A 169 1.14 -13.34 -2.65
CA LYS A 169 2.50 -13.85 -2.87
C LYS A 169 2.61 -14.48 -4.26
N ILE A 170 3.46 -13.90 -5.12
CA ILE A 170 3.88 -14.53 -6.38
C ILE A 170 4.94 -15.59 -6.08
N TYR A 171 4.83 -16.74 -6.73
CA TYR A 171 5.75 -17.88 -6.59
C TYR A 171 6.61 -18.11 -7.83
N ASP A 172 6.06 -17.87 -9.03
CA ASP A 172 6.70 -18.20 -10.31
C ASP A 172 6.02 -17.42 -11.46
N THR A 173 6.77 -17.15 -12.54
CA THR A 173 6.28 -16.53 -13.78
C THR A 173 7.08 -17.05 -14.96
N GLY A 174 6.41 -17.38 -16.06
CA GLY A 174 7.08 -17.88 -17.26
C GLY A 174 6.24 -17.69 -18.51
N ILE A 175 6.58 -18.41 -19.57
CA ILE A 175 5.82 -18.47 -20.82
C ILE A 175 5.51 -19.94 -21.10
N ASN A 176 4.22 -20.29 -21.14
CA ASN A 176 3.74 -21.65 -21.45
C ASN A 176 2.86 -21.58 -22.70
N ASN A 177 3.13 -22.41 -23.70
CA ASN A 177 2.44 -22.41 -25.00
C ASN A 177 2.34 -21.00 -25.65
N GLY A 178 3.41 -20.21 -25.53
CA GLY A 178 3.48 -18.83 -26.06
C GLY A 178 2.72 -17.78 -25.24
N LYS A 179 1.98 -18.16 -24.18
CA LYS A 179 1.28 -17.24 -23.29
C LYS A 179 2.09 -16.99 -22.00
N PRO A 180 2.29 -15.73 -21.56
CA PRO A 180 2.84 -15.45 -20.25
C PRO A 180 1.90 -15.94 -19.14
N PHE A 181 2.47 -16.44 -18.03
CA PHE A 181 1.72 -16.81 -16.85
C PHE A 181 2.32 -16.21 -15.56
N ILE A 182 1.48 -16.06 -14.55
CA ILE A 182 1.86 -15.73 -13.18
C ILE A 182 1.25 -16.78 -12.25
N LYS A 183 2.09 -17.50 -11.51
CA LYS A 183 1.70 -18.44 -10.46
C LYS A 183 1.84 -17.74 -9.12
N MET A 184 0.75 -17.73 -8.36
CA MET A 184 0.63 -17.03 -7.10
C MET A 184 -0.12 -17.87 -6.07
N GLU A 185 -0.11 -17.41 -4.84
CA GLU A 185 -0.90 -17.93 -3.73
C GLU A 185 -2.38 -18.12 -4.13
N TYR A 186 -2.95 -19.28 -3.83
CA TYR A 186 -4.40 -19.46 -3.87
C TYR A 186 -4.98 -19.00 -2.53
N ILE A 187 -5.98 -18.14 -2.56
CA ILE A 187 -6.75 -17.74 -1.38
C ILE A 187 -8.18 -18.25 -1.56
N GLU A 188 -8.66 -19.03 -0.61
CA GLU A 188 -10.07 -19.39 -0.52
C GLU A 188 -10.84 -18.27 0.19
N GLY A 189 -11.89 -17.75 -0.45
CA GLY A 189 -12.60 -16.56 0.02
C GLY A 189 -13.36 -15.85 -1.10
N TYR A 190 -13.48 -14.53 -0.98
CA TYR A 190 -14.22 -13.66 -1.92
C TYR A 190 -13.39 -12.41 -2.24
N ASP A 191 -13.53 -11.84 -3.43
CA ASP A 191 -13.11 -10.44 -3.63
C ASP A 191 -14.11 -9.48 -2.95
N LEU A 192 -13.75 -8.19 -2.76
CA LEU A 192 -14.62 -7.26 -2.05
C LEU A 192 -15.94 -6.96 -2.77
N ASP A 193 -16.02 -7.09 -4.09
CA ASP A 193 -17.28 -6.94 -4.84
C ASP A 193 -18.19 -8.14 -4.56
N GLN A 194 -17.66 -9.37 -4.67
CA GLN A 194 -18.35 -10.60 -4.28
C GLN A 194 -18.76 -10.57 -2.80
N TYR A 195 -17.93 -10.02 -1.91
CA TYR A 195 -18.21 -9.90 -0.49
C TYR A 195 -19.41 -8.98 -0.22
N ILE A 196 -19.43 -7.77 -0.77
CA ILE A 196 -20.53 -6.82 -0.59
C ILE A 196 -21.83 -7.36 -1.21
N ASN A 197 -21.77 -7.95 -2.40
CA ASN A 197 -22.94 -8.59 -3.04
C ASN A 197 -23.49 -9.78 -2.23
N LYS A 198 -22.66 -10.47 -1.43
CA LYS A 198 -23.07 -11.63 -0.61
C LYS A 198 -23.48 -11.28 0.82
N PHE A 199 -22.84 -10.30 1.44
CA PHE A 199 -22.96 -10.00 2.88
C PHE A 199 -23.52 -8.60 3.19
N SER A 200 -23.91 -7.84 2.17
CA SER A 200 -24.33 -6.43 2.25
C SER A 200 -23.20 -5.47 2.66
N THR A 201 -23.54 -4.18 2.78
CA THR A 201 -22.62 -3.12 3.20
C THR A 201 -22.13 -3.27 4.64
N LEU A 202 -21.03 -2.60 4.91
CA LEU A 202 -20.35 -2.54 6.21
C LEU A 202 -20.53 -1.16 6.83
N ASP A 203 -20.72 -1.10 8.15
CA ASP A 203 -20.54 0.15 8.89
C ASP A 203 -19.06 0.60 8.89
N PHE A 204 -18.80 1.82 9.35
CA PHE A 204 -17.44 2.37 9.42
C PHE A 204 -16.48 1.51 10.26
N THR A 205 -16.96 0.94 11.37
CA THR A 205 -16.15 0.12 12.28
C THR A 205 -15.74 -1.21 11.63
N ARG A 206 -16.66 -1.87 10.92
CA ARG A 206 -16.40 -3.13 10.20
C ARG A 206 -15.57 -2.92 8.94
N SER A 207 -15.79 -1.82 8.20
CA SER A 207 -15.00 -1.48 7.01
C SER A 207 -13.58 -1.01 7.33
N LYS A 208 -13.33 -0.48 8.54
CA LYS A 208 -11.99 -0.09 8.99
C LYS A 208 -10.95 -1.22 8.91
N LEU A 209 -11.31 -2.44 9.30
CA LEU A 209 -10.38 -3.59 9.31
C LEU A 209 -9.81 -3.96 7.92
N PRO A 210 -10.62 -4.24 6.88
CA PRO A 210 -10.09 -4.51 5.54
C PRO A 210 -9.29 -3.33 5.00
N ILE A 211 -9.74 -2.09 5.18
CA ILE A 211 -9.01 -0.92 4.67
C ILE A 211 -7.66 -0.74 5.39
N GLN A 212 -7.57 -0.95 6.72
CA GLN A 212 -6.29 -0.93 7.45
C GLN A 212 -5.31 -1.99 6.96
N MET A 213 -5.78 -3.18 6.57
CA MET A 213 -4.95 -4.24 5.99
C MET A 213 -4.41 -3.83 4.61
N ILE A 214 -5.26 -3.26 3.76
CA ILE A 214 -4.89 -2.84 2.41
C ILE A 214 -3.97 -1.60 2.42
N LEU A 215 -4.19 -0.63 3.31
CA LEU A 215 -3.30 0.51 3.50
C LEU A 215 -1.87 0.09 3.91
N LYS A 216 -1.71 -0.95 4.74
CA LYS A 216 -0.39 -1.51 5.07
C LYS A 216 0.28 -2.14 3.84
N GLY A 217 -0.49 -2.83 3.00
CA GLY A 217 -0.01 -3.37 1.72
C GLY A 217 0.42 -2.27 0.73
N LEU A 218 -0.38 -1.21 0.60
CA LEU A 218 -0.07 -0.05 -0.25
C LEU A 218 1.17 0.70 0.27
N ALA A 219 1.25 1.03 1.56
CA ALA A 219 2.42 1.66 2.19
C ALA A 219 3.71 0.88 1.90
N TYR A 220 3.70 -0.43 2.10
CA TYR A 220 4.84 -1.31 1.82
C TYR A 220 5.26 -1.28 0.33
N ALA A 221 4.30 -1.24 -0.59
CA ALA A 221 4.56 -1.17 -2.03
C ALA A 221 5.06 0.22 -2.46
N HIS A 222 4.45 1.29 -1.96
CA HIS A 222 4.84 2.69 -2.20
C HIS A 222 6.26 2.96 -1.72
N ASN A 223 6.62 2.45 -0.55
CA ASN A 223 7.98 2.55 0.01
C ASN A 223 9.02 1.69 -0.75
N LYS A 224 8.57 0.86 -1.71
CA LYS A 224 9.41 0.19 -2.73
C LYS A 224 9.29 0.80 -4.13
N GLY A 225 8.63 1.95 -4.27
CA GLY A 225 8.42 2.63 -5.56
C GLY A 225 7.34 2.00 -6.46
N VAL A 226 6.54 1.06 -5.95
CA VAL A 226 5.48 0.38 -6.69
C VAL A 226 4.14 1.04 -6.39
N ILE A 227 3.43 1.50 -7.43
CA ILE A 227 2.11 2.12 -7.35
C ILE A 227 1.10 1.20 -8.05
N HIS A 228 -0.08 0.97 -7.46
CA HIS A 228 -1.03 -0.05 -7.93
C HIS A 228 -1.78 0.36 -9.20
N ARG A 229 -2.29 1.60 -9.27
CA ARG A 229 -2.84 2.28 -10.46
C ARG A 229 -4.14 1.69 -11.06
N ASP A 230 -4.50 0.45 -10.73
CA ASP A 230 -5.80 -0.19 -11.02
C ASP A 230 -6.41 -0.81 -9.74
N LEU A 231 -6.45 -0.04 -8.64
CA LEU A 231 -6.98 -0.55 -7.36
C LEU A 231 -8.52 -0.41 -7.34
N LYS A 232 -9.22 -1.51 -7.10
CA LYS A 232 -10.69 -1.64 -7.12
C LYS A 232 -11.16 -2.83 -6.27
N PRO A 233 -12.45 -2.96 -5.90
CA PRO A 233 -12.92 -4.03 -5.02
C PRO A 233 -12.57 -5.45 -5.48
N SER A 234 -12.69 -5.72 -6.78
CA SER A 234 -12.34 -7.02 -7.37
C SER A 234 -10.83 -7.34 -7.39
N ASN A 235 -9.97 -6.35 -7.11
CA ASN A 235 -8.52 -6.54 -6.94
C ASN A 235 -8.11 -6.69 -5.45
N ILE A 236 -9.06 -6.92 -4.55
CA ILE A 236 -8.81 -7.19 -3.13
C ILE A 236 -9.55 -8.47 -2.72
N LEU A 237 -8.81 -9.51 -2.34
CA LEU A 237 -9.35 -10.76 -1.80
C LEU A 237 -9.44 -10.72 -0.28
N VAL A 238 -10.53 -11.25 0.27
CA VAL A 238 -10.77 -11.51 1.69
C VAL A 238 -10.79 -13.02 1.89
N SER A 239 -9.83 -13.55 2.65
CA SER A 239 -9.76 -15.00 2.94
C SER A 239 -10.84 -15.45 3.92
N SER A 240 -11.04 -16.77 4.02
CA SER A 240 -11.94 -17.40 5.01
C SER A 240 -11.58 -17.06 6.46
N GLU A 241 -10.30 -16.82 6.75
CA GLU A 241 -9.79 -16.35 8.05
C GLU A 241 -9.89 -14.82 8.23
N GLY A 242 -10.52 -14.11 7.30
CA GLY A 242 -10.69 -12.65 7.31
C GLY A 242 -9.47 -11.85 6.87
N THR A 243 -8.42 -12.49 6.32
CA THR A 243 -7.21 -11.79 5.87
C THR A 243 -7.43 -11.14 4.52
N CYS A 244 -7.31 -9.81 4.47
CA CYS A 244 -7.43 -9.04 3.23
C CYS A 244 -6.06 -8.91 2.53
N LYS A 245 -6.01 -9.23 1.23
CA LYS A 245 -4.82 -9.06 0.38
C LYS A 245 -5.14 -8.38 -0.95
N ILE A 246 -4.22 -7.52 -1.38
CA ILE A 246 -4.22 -6.93 -2.73
C ILE A 246 -3.72 -7.97 -3.74
N ILE A 247 -4.46 -8.16 -4.84
CA ILE A 247 -4.04 -8.92 -6.03
C ILE A 247 -3.74 -7.97 -7.20
N ASP A 248 -3.10 -8.48 -8.25
CA ASP A 248 -2.95 -7.80 -9.55
C ASP A 248 -2.19 -6.45 -9.55
N PHE A 249 -1.29 -6.25 -8.57
CA PHE A 249 -0.37 -5.11 -8.52
C PHE A 249 0.22 -4.73 -9.88
N GLY A 250 -0.19 -3.57 -10.40
CA GLY A 250 0.44 -2.93 -11.54
C GLY A 250 0.47 -3.73 -12.85
N ILE A 251 -0.27 -4.83 -13.02
CA ILE A 251 -0.27 -5.61 -14.30
C ILE A 251 -0.69 -4.73 -15.49
N SER A 252 -1.48 -3.69 -15.23
CA SER A 252 -1.77 -2.59 -16.16
C SER A 252 -0.51 -1.84 -16.63
N ALA A 253 0.46 -1.54 -15.77
CA ALA A 253 1.67 -0.78 -16.13
C ALA A 253 2.57 -1.51 -17.16
N TYR A 254 2.50 -2.85 -17.22
CA TYR A 254 3.17 -3.67 -18.25
C TYR A 254 2.64 -3.40 -19.66
N LEU A 255 1.43 -2.84 -19.74
CA LEU A 255 0.66 -2.62 -20.96
C LEU A 255 0.65 -1.14 -21.39
N GLU A 256 1.43 -0.25 -20.77
CA GLU A 256 1.35 1.21 -21.01
C GLU A 256 1.31 1.63 -22.50
N PRO A 257 2.11 1.07 -23.43
CA PRO A 257 2.03 1.43 -24.85
C PRO A 257 0.69 1.07 -25.52
N TYR A 258 -0.09 0.15 -24.93
CA TYR A 258 -1.30 -0.45 -25.51
C TYR A 258 -2.56 -0.35 -24.61
N ILE A 259 -2.43 0.22 -23.41
CA ILE A 259 -3.57 0.72 -22.60
C ILE A 259 -4.43 1.66 -23.46
N HIS A 260 -3.77 2.50 -24.28
CA HIS A 260 -4.36 3.40 -25.27
C HIS A 260 -5.34 2.74 -26.26
N THR A 261 -5.23 1.44 -26.50
CA THR A 261 -6.13 0.69 -27.39
C THR A 261 -7.17 -0.13 -26.64
N LYS A 262 -6.90 -0.60 -25.42
CA LYS A 262 -7.82 -1.53 -24.71
C LYS A 262 -8.82 -0.84 -23.78
N LEU A 263 -8.44 0.27 -23.13
CA LEU A 263 -9.41 1.14 -22.43
C LEU A 263 -10.50 1.69 -23.36
N THR A 264 -10.22 1.71 -24.66
CA THR A 264 -11.10 2.17 -25.74
C THR A 264 -11.98 1.07 -26.35
N LEU A 265 -11.74 -0.21 -26.01
CA LEU A 265 -12.37 -1.36 -26.66
C LEU A 265 -13.16 -2.31 -25.72
N THR A 266 -12.96 -2.27 -24.40
CA THR A 266 -13.77 -3.07 -23.46
C THR A 266 -14.83 -2.23 -22.74
N ASN A 267 -16.05 -2.78 -22.64
CA ASN A 267 -17.17 -2.16 -21.89
C ASN A 267 -16.90 -2.07 -20.36
N GLU A 268 -15.77 -2.59 -19.88
CA GLU A 268 -15.27 -2.46 -18.50
C GLU A 268 -15.13 -0.99 -18.05
N ARG A 269 -15.05 -0.02 -19.00
CA ARG A 269 -15.08 1.44 -18.73
C ARG A 269 -16.18 1.88 -17.76
N ILE A 270 -17.34 1.22 -17.77
CA ILE A 270 -18.52 1.66 -17.00
C ILE A 270 -18.47 1.20 -15.53
N ALA A 271 -17.80 0.08 -15.24
CA ALA A 271 -17.75 -0.52 -13.89
C ALA A 271 -16.42 -0.28 -13.17
N GLY A 272 -15.28 -0.45 -13.86
CA GLY A 272 -13.96 -0.27 -13.25
C GLY A 272 -13.59 1.20 -13.02
N GLY A 273 -14.09 2.10 -13.87
CA GLY A 273 -13.71 3.51 -13.85
C GLY A 273 -14.04 4.22 -12.53
N SER A 274 -15.17 3.89 -11.90
CA SER A 274 -15.64 4.59 -10.69
C SER A 274 -14.77 4.41 -9.43
N PHE A 275 -13.70 3.61 -9.52
CA PHE A 275 -12.69 3.40 -8.47
C PHE A 275 -11.30 3.96 -8.84
N ILE A 276 -11.09 4.39 -10.08
CA ILE A 276 -9.80 4.91 -10.56
C ILE A 276 -9.78 6.42 -10.39
N ASP A 277 -8.64 6.97 -9.97
CA ASP A 277 -8.41 8.41 -9.85
C ASP A 277 -8.68 9.14 -11.18
N PRO A 278 -9.59 10.14 -11.22
CA PRO A 278 -9.84 10.95 -12.41
C PRO A 278 -8.57 11.60 -12.98
N LEU A 279 -7.58 11.94 -12.13
CA LEU A 279 -6.29 12.47 -12.60
C LEU A 279 -5.47 11.42 -13.34
N LEU A 280 -5.53 10.15 -12.92
CA LEU A 280 -4.87 9.03 -13.60
C LEU A 280 -5.60 8.63 -14.90
N MET A 281 -6.93 8.81 -14.97
CA MET A 281 -7.67 8.68 -16.24
C MET A 281 -7.24 9.72 -17.26
N ASN A 282 -7.16 10.99 -16.83
CA ASN A 282 -6.79 12.12 -17.69
C ASN A 282 -5.29 12.11 -18.04
N THR A 283 -4.45 11.60 -17.14
CA THR A 283 -2.99 11.50 -17.29
C THR A 283 -2.52 10.07 -16.98
N PRO A 284 -2.67 9.09 -17.90
CA PRO A 284 -2.28 7.69 -17.66
C PRO A 284 -0.78 7.46 -17.36
N SER A 285 0.07 8.46 -17.65
CA SER A 285 1.49 8.45 -17.28
C SER A 285 1.76 8.76 -15.81
N LEU A 286 0.80 9.33 -15.07
CA LEU A 286 0.95 9.84 -13.69
C LEU A 286 1.55 8.79 -12.74
N ARG A 287 2.73 9.11 -12.18
CA ARG A 287 3.48 8.28 -11.23
C ARG A 287 3.37 8.81 -9.80
N ASP A 288 2.14 9.07 -9.35
CA ASP A 288 1.86 9.56 -8.00
C ASP A 288 1.12 8.50 -7.17
N LYS A 289 1.65 8.19 -5.98
CA LYS A 289 1.04 7.26 -5.02
C LYS A 289 -0.30 7.76 -4.46
N ARG A 290 -0.55 9.07 -4.55
CA ARG A 290 -1.83 9.72 -4.18
C ARG A 290 -2.98 9.32 -5.11
N SER A 291 -2.73 8.63 -6.22
CA SER A 291 -3.77 7.98 -7.04
C SER A 291 -4.34 6.72 -6.38
N ASP A 292 -3.50 5.87 -5.78
CA ASP A 292 -3.98 4.71 -5.01
C ASP A 292 -4.75 5.14 -3.75
N ILE A 293 -4.43 6.31 -3.19
CA ILE A 293 -5.14 6.94 -2.06
C ILE A 293 -6.58 7.30 -2.43
N TYR A 294 -6.81 7.85 -3.63
CA TYR A 294 -8.16 8.04 -4.15
C TYR A 294 -8.89 6.70 -4.31
N SER A 295 -8.24 5.71 -4.92
CA SER A 295 -8.85 4.40 -5.14
C SER A 295 -9.24 3.67 -3.85
N ILE A 296 -8.41 3.71 -2.81
CA ILE A 296 -8.77 3.11 -1.52
C ILE A 296 -9.86 3.91 -0.79
N GLY A 297 -9.92 5.23 -0.98
CA GLY A 297 -11.07 6.06 -0.59
C GLY A 297 -12.37 5.64 -1.30
N ALA A 298 -12.32 5.39 -2.60
CA ALA A 298 -13.46 4.96 -3.40
C ALA A 298 -13.94 3.55 -3.04
N ILE A 299 -13.02 2.64 -2.72
CA ILE A 299 -13.34 1.32 -2.17
C ILE A 299 -14.00 1.47 -0.80
N TRP A 300 -13.45 2.29 0.11
CA TRP A 300 -14.01 2.47 1.45
C TRP A 300 -15.42 3.08 1.41
N TYR A 301 -15.63 4.07 0.54
CA TYR A 301 -16.94 4.62 0.22
C TYR A 301 -17.92 3.52 -0.23
N TYR A 302 -17.51 2.68 -1.18
CA TYR A 302 -18.32 1.57 -1.68
C TYR A 302 -18.67 0.53 -0.61
N LEU A 303 -17.74 0.20 0.30
CA LEU A 303 -18.04 -0.72 1.42
C LEU A 303 -19.17 -0.19 2.32
N ILE A 304 -19.31 1.13 2.47
CA ILE A 304 -20.28 1.78 3.37
C ILE A 304 -21.60 2.15 2.66
N VAL A 305 -21.53 2.54 1.39
CA VAL A 305 -22.68 3.08 0.62
C VAL A 305 -23.25 2.07 -0.40
N GLY A 306 -22.54 0.97 -0.67
CA GLY A 306 -22.98 -0.08 -1.61
C GLY A 306 -23.00 0.36 -3.08
N SER A 307 -22.50 1.57 -3.37
CA SER A 307 -22.35 2.15 -4.70
C SER A 307 -21.05 2.97 -4.75
N ALA A 308 -20.46 3.10 -5.93
CA ALA A 308 -19.21 3.84 -6.10
C ALA A 308 -19.42 5.38 -5.92
N PRO A 309 -18.35 6.15 -5.62
CA PRO A 309 -18.42 7.60 -5.51
C PRO A 309 -18.58 8.24 -6.90
N ILE A 310 -19.83 8.52 -7.28
CA ILE A 310 -20.20 9.15 -8.55
C ILE A 310 -21.08 10.37 -8.24
N GLY A 311 -20.71 11.56 -8.71
CA GLY A 311 -21.45 12.81 -8.46
C GLY A 311 -21.01 13.55 -7.19
N SER A 312 -21.67 14.65 -6.88
CA SER A 312 -21.28 15.61 -5.83
C SER A 312 -21.94 15.39 -4.46
N ASP A 313 -22.87 14.45 -4.32
CA ASP A 313 -23.62 14.18 -3.09
C ASP A 313 -22.93 13.20 -2.13
N LEU A 314 -21.61 13.01 -2.27
CA LEU A 314 -20.83 12.00 -1.56
C LEU A 314 -20.95 12.09 -0.03
N GLU A 315 -20.82 13.30 0.53
CA GLU A 315 -20.98 13.53 1.98
C GLU A 315 -22.39 13.14 2.43
N ARG A 316 -23.42 13.57 1.68
CA ARG A 316 -24.82 13.29 2.00
C ARG A 316 -25.13 11.80 1.97
N ARG A 317 -24.56 11.04 1.02
CA ARG A 317 -24.73 9.59 0.93
C ARG A 317 -23.95 8.84 2.00
N LEU A 318 -22.75 9.31 2.39
CA LEU A 318 -22.04 8.78 3.56
C LEU A 318 -22.87 9.00 4.84
N LEU A 319 -23.25 10.24 5.14
CA LEU A 319 -24.02 10.59 6.34
C LEU A 319 -25.42 9.94 6.42
N ALA A 320 -25.95 9.45 5.29
CA ALA A 320 -27.17 8.64 5.25
C ALA A 320 -26.96 7.15 5.58
N SER A 321 -25.73 6.63 5.49
CA SER A 321 -25.38 5.30 6.00
C SER A 321 -25.26 5.33 7.52
N ASN A 322 -26.17 4.63 8.21
CA ASN A 322 -26.17 4.53 9.66
C ASN A 322 -24.79 4.14 10.23
N ASN A 323 -24.43 4.74 11.37
CA ASN A 323 -23.18 4.52 12.11
C ASN A 323 -21.89 5.14 11.52
N ILE A 324 -21.99 6.17 10.66
CA ILE A 324 -20.84 7.04 10.34
C ILE A 324 -21.05 8.47 10.89
N SER A 325 -20.02 9.06 11.47
CA SER A 325 -19.99 10.47 11.91
C SER A 325 -19.40 11.40 10.84
N LYS A 326 -19.61 12.72 10.95
CA LYS A 326 -19.01 13.70 10.00
C LYS A 326 -17.49 13.59 9.94
N LEU A 327 -16.80 13.42 11.08
CA LEU A 327 -15.36 13.17 11.13
C LEU A 327 -14.95 11.91 10.33
N GLN A 328 -15.69 10.82 10.50
CA GLN A 328 -15.43 9.56 9.81
C GLN A 328 -15.69 9.65 8.30
N ALA A 329 -16.73 10.38 7.89
CA ALA A 329 -16.99 10.72 6.50
C ALA A 329 -15.88 11.61 5.91
N ASN A 330 -15.39 12.61 6.64
CA ASN A 330 -14.32 13.50 6.21
C ASN A 330 -13.01 12.76 5.86
N ILE A 331 -12.67 11.67 6.56
CA ILE A 331 -11.49 10.85 6.19
C ILE A 331 -11.67 10.26 4.78
N ILE A 332 -12.86 9.71 4.48
CA ILE A 332 -13.17 9.11 3.18
C ILE A 332 -13.21 10.19 2.09
N LEU A 333 -13.82 11.34 2.38
CA LEU A 333 -13.92 12.48 1.47
C LEU A 333 -12.54 13.10 1.18
N LYS A 334 -11.64 13.16 2.16
CA LYS A 334 -10.26 13.65 1.98
C LYS A 334 -9.44 12.73 1.07
N CYS A 335 -9.62 11.41 1.15
CA CYS A 335 -9.06 10.49 0.14
C CYS A 335 -9.62 10.77 -1.27
N LEU A 336 -10.90 11.12 -1.37
CA LEU A 336 -11.63 11.34 -2.63
C LEU A 336 -11.48 12.74 -3.23
N ASN A 337 -10.65 13.63 -2.67
CA ASN A 337 -10.49 14.99 -3.18
C ASN A 337 -9.92 14.99 -4.63
N HIS A 338 -10.31 15.96 -5.44
CA HIS A 338 -9.78 16.15 -6.80
C HIS A 338 -8.43 16.88 -6.82
N SER A 339 -8.12 17.72 -5.82
CA SER A 339 -6.78 18.25 -5.61
C SER A 339 -5.89 17.18 -4.97
N LEU A 340 -4.64 17.03 -5.44
CA LEU A 340 -3.68 16.08 -4.87
C LEU A 340 -3.13 16.53 -3.52
N ASP A 341 -3.03 17.84 -3.31
CA ASP A 341 -2.41 18.42 -2.12
C ASP A 341 -3.42 18.49 -0.96
N GLU A 342 -4.72 18.54 -1.29
CA GLU A 342 -5.82 18.34 -0.35
C GLU A 342 -6.06 16.89 0.08
N ARG A 343 -5.46 15.90 -0.61
CA ARG A 343 -5.54 14.48 -0.19
C ARG A 343 -4.66 14.23 1.04
N PHE A 344 -4.79 13.05 1.62
CA PHE A 344 -3.68 12.47 2.38
C PHE A 344 -2.49 12.20 1.44
N GLN A 345 -1.28 12.48 1.91
CA GLN A 345 -0.05 12.43 1.10
C GLN A 345 0.59 11.04 1.11
N ASN A 346 0.16 10.15 2.00
CA ASN A 346 0.63 8.77 2.14
C ASN A 346 -0.42 7.88 2.85
N CYS A 347 -0.19 6.57 2.92
CA CYS A 347 -1.13 5.63 3.54
C CYS A 347 -1.05 5.64 5.07
N GLU A 348 0.11 6.03 5.61
CA GLU A 348 0.41 6.12 7.03
C GLU A 348 -0.42 7.23 7.71
N GLU A 349 -0.61 8.38 7.06
CA GLU A 349 -1.54 9.44 7.49
C GLU A 349 -2.98 8.93 7.63
N ILE A 350 -3.45 8.09 6.71
CA ILE A 350 -4.81 7.53 6.75
C ILE A 350 -4.91 6.53 7.92
N LEU A 351 -3.88 5.70 8.13
CA LEU A 351 -3.81 4.78 9.28
C LEU A 351 -3.80 5.54 10.62
N ASN A 352 -3.19 6.73 10.68
CA ASN A 352 -3.22 7.62 11.83
C ASN A 352 -4.59 8.30 12.00
N ALA A 353 -5.19 8.86 10.93
CA ALA A 353 -6.52 9.47 10.97
C ALA A 353 -7.62 8.47 11.38
N MET A 354 -7.43 7.18 11.06
CA MET A 354 -8.28 6.09 11.53
C MET A 354 -8.17 5.80 13.04
N SER A 355 -7.12 6.26 13.72
CA SER A 355 -6.66 5.74 15.01
C SER A 355 -6.42 6.87 16.01
N PRO A 356 -7.36 7.17 16.93
CA PRO A 356 -7.05 8.09 18.04
C PRO A 356 -5.82 7.57 18.80
N LYS A 357 -4.92 8.48 19.20
CA LYS A 357 -3.68 8.12 19.89
C LYS A 357 -4.01 7.29 21.13
N LYS A 358 -3.36 6.13 21.27
CA LYS A 358 -3.21 5.48 22.57
C LYS A 358 -1.96 6.02 23.27
N GLU A 359 -1.96 5.96 24.59
CA GLU A 359 -0.85 6.44 25.42
C GLU A 359 0.49 5.81 25.01
N ASP A 360 1.50 6.66 24.84
CA ASP A 360 2.89 6.27 24.98
C ASP A 360 3.33 6.60 26.42
N PRO A 361 3.58 5.61 27.29
CA PRO A 361 3.97 5.84 28.68
C PRO A 361 5.40 6.42 28.83
N LEU A 362 6.12 6.62 27.73
CA LEU A 362 7.44 7.28 27.71
C LEU A 362 7.42 8.69 27.11
N ASN A 363 6.28 9.17 26.58
CA ASN A 363 6.20 10.53 26.05
C ASN A 363 6.11 11.57 27.18
N THR A 364 7.26 12.15 27.54
CA THR A 364 7.38 13.21 28.54
C THR A 364 6.95 14.61 28.06
N SER A 365 6.45 14.74 26.82
CA SER A 365 5.78 15.98 26.41
C SER A 365 4.32 15.96 26.88
N ASN A 366 3.89 17.04 27.54
CA ASN A 366 2.48 17.23 27.92
C ASN A 366 1.57 17.54 26.71
N ASN A 367 2.10 17.46 25.49
CA ASN A 367 1.37 17.70 24.25
C ASN A 367 0.79 16.40 23.70
N TRP A 368 -0.47 16.12 24.01
CA TRP A 368 -1.20 14.96 23.46
C TRP A 368 -2.15 15.37 22.34
N ILE A 369 -2.76 16.57 22.43
CA ILE A 369 -3.64 17.14 21.40
C ILE A 369 -2.93 17.03 20.05
N THR A 370 -3.66 16.53 19.06
CA THR A 370 -3.18 16.32 17.70
C THR A 370 -3.31 17.58 16.88
N ASP A 371 -2.45 17.71 15.87
CA ASP A 371 -2.53 18.82 14.93
C ASP A 371 -3.83 18.79 14.11
N VAL A 372 -4.43 17.60 13.96
CA VAL A 372 -5.79 17.43 13.43
C VAL A 372 -6.81 18.08 14.34
N THR A 373 -6.79 17.82 15.66
CA THR A 373 -7.67 18.47 16.62
C THR A 373 -7.41 19.99 16.72
N ARG A 374 -6.15 20.44 16.59
CA ARG A 374 -5.82 21.88 16.50
C ARG A 374 -6.49 22.52 15.27
N LEU A 375 -6.37 21.91 14.10
CA LEU A 375 -6.98 22.40 12.86
C LEU A 375 -8.51 22.37 12.94
N ASP A 376 -9.11 21.27 13.40
CA ASP A 376 -10.57 21.17 13.66
C ASP A 376 -11.07 22.31 14.58
N LEU A 377 -10.33 22.64 15.65
CA LEU A 377 -10.66 23.73 16.57
C LEU A 377 -10.50 25.12 15.91
N ILE A 378 -9.44 25.33 15.13
CA ILE A 378 -9.20 26.57 14.38
C ILE A 378 -10.33 26.81 13.37
N ASP A 379 -10.64 25.82 12.55
CA ASP A 379 -11.63 25.95 11.48
C ASP A 379 -13.06 26.07 12.04
N PHE A 380 -13.40 25.37 13.13
CA PHE A 380 -14.67 25.57 13.82
C PHE A 380 -14.82 26.97 14.44
N LEU A 381 -13.76 27.50 15.07
CA LEU A 381 -13.77 28.86 15.60
C LEU A 381 -13.85 29.91 14.48
N ARG A 382 -13.17 29.68 13.35
CA ARG A 382 -13.26 30.51 12.13
C ARG A 382 -14.68 30.49 11.52
N GLU A 383 -15.26 29.31 11.28
CA GLU A 383 -16.62 29.16 10.74
C GLU A 383 -17.65 29.86 11.64
N TYR A 384 -17.50 29.74 12.96
CA TYR A 384 -18.36 30.46 13.92
C TYR A 384 -18.16 31.99 13.85
N HIS A 385 -16.92 32.48 13.80
CA HIS A 385 -16.60 33.91 13.74
C HIS A 385 -16.93 34.58 12.38
N GLN A 386 -16.96 33.83 11.27
CA GLN A 386 -17.36 34.36 9.95
C GLN A 386 -18.83 34.83 9.88
N THR A 387 -19.66 34.51 10.89
CA THR A 387 -20.99 35.13 11.04
C THR A 387 -20.95 36.57 11.58
N ALA A 388 -19.78 37.12 11.91
CA ALA A 388 -19.62 38.43 12.53
C ALA A 388 -18.57 39.37 11.90
N LEU A 389 -17.50 38.86 11.25
CA LEU A 389 -16.52 39.71 10.54
C LEU A 389 -16.10 39.13 9.17
N TYR A 390 -15.95 40.04 8.20
CA TYR A 390 -15.25 39.78 6.94
C TYR A 390 -13.75 39.98 7.15
N LEU A 391 -12.96 38.91 7.02
CA LEU A 391 -11.50 38.96 6.89
C LEU A 391 -11.10 38.11 5.69
N THR A 392 -10.19 38.62 4.87
CA THR A 392 -9.67 37.97 3.66
C THR A 392 -8.37 37.21 3.94
N GLU A 393 -8.03 36.29 3.04
CA GLU A 393 -6.90 35.36 3.15
C GLU A 393 -5.54 36.08 3.05
N GLU A 394 -4.54 35.67 3.85
CA GLU A 394 -3.46 34.76 3.42
C GLU A 394 -2.44 34.47 4.57
N ASP A 395 -1.53 33.52 4.34
CA ASP A 395 -0.26 33.22 5.03
C ASP A 395 -0.18 32.84 6.53
N PHE A 396 -1.23 32.96 7.37
CA PHE A 396 -1.12 32.57 8.79
C PHE A 396 -2.23 31.64 9.34
N PRO A 397 -1.87 30.60 10.14
CA PRO A 397 -2.84 29.66 10.70
C PRO A 397 -3.59 30.17 11.95
N PHE A 398 -3.05 31.16 12.67
CA PHE A 398 -3.61 31.68 13.92
C PHE A 398 -3.86 33.19 13.85
N THR A 399 -5.00 33.58 13.28
CA THR A 399 -5.51 34.96 13.33
C THR A 399 -6.62 35.05 14.36
N TYR A 400 -6.32 35.68 15.49
CA TYR A 400 -7.27 35.96 16.55
C TYR A 400 -7.91 37.33 16.33
N SER A 401 -9.20 37.45 16.63
CA SER A 401 -9.86 38.75 16.73
C SER A 401 -10.80 38.78 17.93
N GLY A 402 -10.82 39.92 18.60
CA GLY A 402 -11.54 40.13 19.84
C GLY A 402 -11.92 41.60 20.02
N ARG A 403 -12.55 41.91 21.16
CA ARG A 403 -12.89 43.28 21.54
C ARG A 403 -11.74 43.94 22.29
N TYR A 404 -11.60 45.26 22.21
CA TYR A 404 -10.56 46.02 22.92
C TYR A 404 -10.60 45.78 24.45
N GLY A 405 -11.79 45.58 25.03
CA GLY A 405 -11.94 45.15 26.44
C GLY A 405 -11.46 43.71 26.75
N GLU A 406 -11.03 42.94 25.75
CA GLU A 406 -10.44 41.60 25.91
C GLU A 406 -8.88 41.65 25.91
N LEU A 407 -8.25 42.82 25.78
CA LEU A 407 -6.79 42.98 25.96
C LEU A 407 -6.35 42.76 27.42
N GLU A 408 -7.12 43.29 28.38
CA GLU A 408 -6.92 43.02 29.83
C GLU A 408 -6.99 41.51 30.10
N PHE A 409 -7.89 40.80 29.41
CA PHE A 409 -8.05 39.35 29.46
C PHE A 409 -6.85 38.58 28.88
N LEU A 410 -6.28 39.00 27.75
CA LEU A 410 -5.06 38.37 27.23
C LEU A 410 -3.85 38.63 28.14
N ASN A 411 -3.75 39.82 28.73
CA ASN A 411 -2.70 40.17 29.68
C ASN A 411 -2.79 39.33 30.97
N ASP A 412 -3.98 39.14 31.54
CA ASP A 412 -4.23 38.22 32.67
C ASP A 412 -3.88 36.76 32.32
N LEU A 413 -3.99 36.36 31.05
CA LEU A 413 -3.84 34.97 30.60
C LEU A 413 -2.39 34.60 30.24
N TYR A 414 -1.63 35.51 29.64
CA TYR A 414 -0.28 35.25 29.10
C TYR A 414 0.81 36.17 29.63
N GLU A 415 0.50 37.10 30.55
CA GLU A 415 1.42 38.13 31.02
C GLU A 415 2.02 38.91 29.83
N LEU A 416 1.18 39.46 28.93
CA LEU A 416 1.62 40.12 27.69
C LEU A 416 2.71 41.19 27.92
N GLY A 417 2.68 41.92 29.05
CA GLY A 417 3.73 42.87 29.43
C GLY A 417 5.12 42.26 29.67
N ASN A 418 5.23 40.94 29.86
CA ASN A 418 6.48 40.17 29.97
C ASN A 418 6.92 39.58 28.62
N ILE A 419 6.16 39.77 27.54
CA ILE A 419 6.51 39.37 26.17
C ILE A 419 7.13 40.59 25.47
N GLU A 420 8.38 40.45 25.01
CA GLU A 420 9.06 41.51 24.26
C GLU A 420 8.31 41.81 22.95
N GLY A 421 8.02 43.10 22.74
CA GLY A 421 7.42 43.63 21.54
C GLY A 421 8.45 44.18 20.56
N GLU A 422 8.03 44.45 19.33
CA GLU A 422 8.89 45.13 18.36
C GLU A 422 9.19 46.58 18.77
N ASN A 423 10.31 47.10 18.25
CA ASN A 423 10.73 48.51 18.41
C ASN A 423 10.89 49.01 19.87
N GLY A 424 10.98 48.10 20.85
CA GLY A 424 11.14 48.43 22.27
C GLY A 424 9.83 48.68 23.02
N MET A 425 8.70 48.32 22.42
CA MET A 425 7.40 48.24 23.07
C MET A 425 7.27 46.90 23.83
N ASN A 426 6.34 46.79 24.77
CA ASN A 426 5.84 45.47 25.19
C ASN A 426 4.71 44.99 24.27
N PHE A 427 4.39 43.70 24.30
CA PHE A 427 3.44 43.11 23.35
C PHE A 427 2.01 43.70 23.47
N THR A 428 1.60 44.21 24.63
CA THR A 428 0.32 44.94 24.78
C THR A 428 0.34 46.26 24.02
N GLU A 429 1.40 47.05 24.18
CA GLU A 429 1.62 48.32 23.47
C GLU A 429 1.70 48.11 21.95
N GLU A 430 2.30 47.00 21.50
CA GLU A 430 2.38 46.63 20.09
C GLU A 430 0.98 46.40 19.47
N ILE A 431 0.09 45.70 20.18
CA ILE A 431 -1.31 45.49 19.76
C ILE A 431 -2.08 46.82 19.70
N GLU A 432 -1.89 47.70 20.69
CA GLU A 432 -2.51 49.03 20.68
C GLU A 432 -2.02 49.88 19.50
N GLN A 433 -0.71 49.87 19.23
CA GLN A 433 -0.09 50.60 18.14
C GLN A 433 -0.54 50.06 16.76
N HIS A 434 -0.70 48.74 16.62
CA HIS A 434 -1.26 48.11 15.42
C HIS A 434 -2.69 48.61 15.14
N ARG A 435 -3.56 48.63 16.18
CA ARG A 435 -4.94 49.14 16.09
C ARG A 435 -4.99 50.60 15.64
N ILE A 436 -4.11 51.43 16.19
CA ILE A 436 -3.99 52.86 15.85
C ILE A 436 -3.53 53.06 14.39
N ASN A 437 -2.57 52.26 13.92
CA ASN A 437 -1.99 52.39 12.59
C ASN A 437 -2.94 51.94 11.46
N ASN A 438 -3.77 50.93 11.70
CA ASN A 438 -4.61 50.30 10.66
C ASN A 438 -6.06 50.82 10.59
N CYS A 439 -6.45 51.74 11.48
CA CYS A 439 -7.83 52.24 11.58
C CYS A 439 -8.87 51.13 11.82
N ASP A 440 -8.51 50.12 12.62
CA ASP A 440 -9.42 49.07 13.06
C ASP A 440 -10.63 49.66 13.81
N TRP A 441 -11.80 49.02 13.72
CA TRP A 441 -13.03 49.52 14.34
C TRP A 441 -12.86 49.69 15.85
N GLU A 442 -13.40 50.79 16.40
CA GLU A 442 -13.11 51.32 17.74
C GLU A 442 -13.24 50.30 18.89
N GLU A 443 -14.13 49.30 18.75
CA GLU A 443 -14.37 48.23 19.72
C GLU A 443 -13.47 46.97 19.56
N PHE A 444 -12.63 46.84 18.53
CA PHE A 444 -12.02 45.55 18.14
C PHE A 444 -10.47 45.58 18.01
N TRP A 445 -9.87 44.38 18.05
CA TRP A 445 -8.48 44.11 17.66
C TRP A 445 -8.40 42.84 16.82
N CYS A 446 -7.34 42.75 16.00
CA CYS A 446 -6.96 41.56 15.24
C CYS A 446 -5.46 41.31 15.45
N LEU A 447 -5.07 40.08 15.77
CA LEU A 447 -3.68 39.71 16.07
C LEU A 447 -3.35 38.33 15.51
N THR A 448 -2.24 38.27 14.79
CA THR A 448 -1.75 37.07 14.10
C THR A 448 -0.33 36.80 14.60
N ASP A 449 -0.19 35.95 15.62
CA ASP A 449 1.06 35.88 16.39
C ASP A 449 1.32 34.53 17.09
N ASP A 450 2.49 33.94 16.84
CA ASP A 450 2.93 32.67 17.42
C ASP A 450 3.60 32.80 18.81
N ARG A 451 3.86 34.02 19.34
CA ARG A 451 4.48 34.26 20.67
C ARG A 451 3.65 33.66 21.82
N LEU A 452 2.34 33.52 21.64
CA LEU A 452 1.43 32.84 22.57
C LEU A 452 1.57 31.29 22.59
N LYS A 453 2.30 30.70 21.63
CA LYS A 453 2.61 29.26 21.51
C LYS A 453 1.39 28.32 21.54
N LEU A 454 0.25 28.80 21.05
CA LEU A 454 -1.01 28.04 21.02
C LEU A 454 -0.96 26.82 20.07
N LYS A 455 -0.05 26.88 19.11
CA LYS A 455 0.38 25.77 18.26
C LYS A 455 1.15 24.68 19.02
N ASP A 456 2.04 25.08 19.92
CA ASP A 456 3.11 24.22 20.44
C ASP A 456 2.94 23.84 21.92
N SER A 457 1.84 24.24 22.56
CA SER A 457 1.51 23.95 23.96
C SER A 457 0.04 23.58 24.13
N ASP A 458 -0.23 22.34 24.52
CA ASP A 458 -1.57 21.89 24.95
C ASP A 458 -2.07 22.75 26.12
N GLU A 459 -1.19 23.10 27.07
CA GLU A 459 -1.54 23.91 28.24
C GLU A 459 -2.00 25.32 27.84
N ASN A 460 -1.29 25.98 26.92
CA ASN A 460 -1.68 27.32 26.47
C ASN A 460 -3.02 27.28 25.73
N LEU A 461 -3.23 26.26 24.90
CA LEU A 461 -4.46 26.05 24.12
C LEU A 461 -5.65 25.69 25.03
N LEU A 462 -5.47 24.81 26.00
CA LEU A 462 -6.52 24.41 26.94
C LEU A 462 -6.87 25.56 27.90
N ARG A 463 -5.88 26.34 28.36
CA ARG A 463 -6.11 27.60 29.08
C ARG A 463 -6.92 28.56 28.21
N PHE A 464 -6.51 28.83 26.97
CA PHE A 464 -7.25 29.68 26.03
C PHE A 464 -8.72 29.27 25.88
N LEU A 465 -8.97 27.98 25.62
CA LEU A 465 -10.31 27.46 25.39
C LEU A 465 -11.18 27.54 26.66
N SER A 466 -10.66 27.18 27.83
CA SER A 466 -11.35 27.39 29.12
C SER A 466 -11.73 28.85 29.36
N TYR A 467 -10.80 29.76 29.07
CA TYR A 467 -10.96 31.19 29.30
C TYR A 467 -11.87 31.89 28.27
N MET A 468 -12.03 31.36 27.05
CA MET A 468 -13.04 31.81 26.08
C MET A 468 -14.48 31.63 26.62
N PHE A 469 -14.70 30.64 27.50
CA PHE A 469 -15.96 30.42 28.22
C PHE A 469 -16.02 31.15 29.58
N HIS A 470 -15.19 32.16 29.82
CA HIS A 470 -15.19 32.89 31.10
C HIS A 470 -16.28 33.99 31.17
N PRO A 471 -17.06 34.10 32.27
CA PRO A 471 -18.18 35.04 32.42
C PRO A 471 -17.89 36.55 32.24
N LYS A 472 -16.63 36.98 32.34
CA LYS A 472 -16.20 38.37 32.03
C LYS A 472 -16.11 38.66 30.52
N VAL A 473 -15.88 37.62 29.71
CA VAL A 473 -15.44 37.73 28.31
C VAL A 473 -16.63 37.69 27.37
N ARG A 474 -17.52 36.71 27.54
CA ARG A 474 -18.73 36.54 26.70
C ARG A 474 -19.99 36.42 27.54
N TYR A 475 -21.09 36.93 26.99
CA TYR A 475 -22.43 36.74 27.55
C TYR A 475 -22.95 35.37 27.12
N GLU A 476 -23.33 34.53 28.10
CA GLU A 476 -23.95 33.22 27.84
C GLU A 476 -25.21 33.39 26.98
N ASN A 477 -25.36 32.52 25.98
CA ASN A 477 -26.53 32.44 25.10
C ASN A 477 -26.77 30.99 24.66
N SER A 478 -27.83 30.74 23.89
CA SER A 478 -28.17 29.38 23.42
C SER A 478 -27.10 28.74 22.53
N SER A 479 -26.37 29.53 21.73
CA SER A 479 -25.25 29.05 20.92
C SER A 479 -24.06 28.60 21.77
N TRP A 480 -23.84 29.23 22.92
CA TRP A 480 -22.67 29.03 23.79
C TRP A 480 -22.51 27.56 24.24
N LYS A 481 -23.63 26.90 24.59
CA LYS A 481 -23.65 25.46 24.91
C LYS A 481 -23.25 24.61 23.71
N TYR A 482 -23.70 24.94 22.51
CA TYR A 482 -23.33 24.23 21.27
C TYR A 482 -21.84 24.40 20.94
N ILE A 483 -21.25 25.58 21.14
CA ILE A 483 -19.80 25.80 20.97
C ILE A 483 -19.02 24.91 21.96
N LEU A 484 -19.40 24.91 23.23
CA LEU A 484 -18.77 24.10 24.28
C LEU A 484 -18.88 22.60 24.00
N GLU A 485 -20.04 22.12 23.55
CA GLU A 485 -20.26 20.72 23.18
C GLU A 485 -19.38 20.31 21.98
N ASN A 486 -19.26 21.14 20.94
CA ASN A 486 -18.39 20.84 19.79
C ASN A 486 -16.90 20.85 20.16
N ILE A 487 -16.44 21.84 20.94
CA ILE A 487 -15.04 21.90 21.41
C ILE A 487 -14.71 20.70 22.31
N ASN A 488 -15.63 20.27 23.17
CA ASN A 488 -15.46 19.03 23.94
C ASN A 488 -15.46 17.77 23.05
N ASN A 489 -16.30 17.71 22.01
CA ASN A 489 -16.27 16.63 21.01
C ASN A 489 -14.98 16.61 20.14
N MET A 490 -14.18 17.68 20.19
CA MET A 490 -12.85 17.75 19.59
C MET A 490 -11.78 17.32 20.61
N LEU A 491 -11.72 17.95 21.79
CA LEU A 491 -10.72 17.68 22.82
C LEU A 491 -10.77 16.24 23.36
N ILE A 492 -11.95 15.62 23.47
CA ILE A 492 -12.11 14.25 24.02
C ILE A 492 -11.38 13.21 23.16
N ARG A 493 -11.15 13.50 21.87
CA ARG A 493 -10.40 12.61 20.94
C ARG A 493 -8.96 12.40 21.37
N ASP A 494 -8.37 13.39 22.03
CA ASP A 494 -6.98 13.43 22.50
C ASP A 494 -6.89 13.39 24.03
N GLY A 495 -7.97 12.98 24.70
CA GLY A 495 -8.00 12.75 26.16
C GLY A 495 -8.19 14.00 27.01
N TYR A 496 -8.75 15.09 26.48
CA TYR A 496 -9.05 16.30 27.26
C TYR A 496 -10.52 16.71 27.20
N LYS A 497 -10.98 17.50 28.18
CA LYS A 497 -12.32 18.08 28.19
C LYS A 497 -12.36 19.35 29.02
N LEU A 498 -13.12 20.35 28.59
CA LEU A 498 -13.47 21.51 29.39
C LEU A 498 -14.61 21.15 30.37
N THR A 499 -14.38 21.34 31.67
CA THR A 499 -15.36 21.03 32.72
C THR A 499 -15.62 22.21 33.66
N PRO A 500 -16.83 22.30 34.25
CA PRO A 500 -17.18 23.36 35.20
C PRO A 500 -16.23 23.39 36.41
N ASN A 501 -15.68 24.56 36.70
CA ASN A 501 -14.74 24.82 37.80
C ASN A 501 -15.20 26.06 38.60
N GLY A 502 -16.42 26.00 39.11
CA GLY A 502 -17.07 27.07 39.88
C GLY A 502 -17.93 28.01 39.05
N GLU A 503 -18.43 29.05 39.71
CA GLU A 503 -19.34 30.04 39.13
C GLU A 503 -18.93 31.46 39.53
N ILE A 504 -19.17 32.43 38.65
CA ILE A 504 -19.05 33.87 38.93
C ILE A 504 -20.38 34.52 38.57
N SER A 505 -21.02 35.17 39.56
CA SER A 505 -22.32 35.84 39.41
C SER A 505 -23.43 34.95 38.81
N GLY A 506 -23.42 33.65 39.14
CA GLY A 506 -24.40 32.67 38.64
C GLY A 506 -24.17 32.19 37.20
N LYS A 507 -22.99 32.44 36.63
CA LYS A 507 -22.53 31.94 35.33
C LYS A 507 -21.39 30.95 35.52
N THR A 508 -21.29 29.95 34.66
CA THR A 508 -20.29 28.85 34.84
C THR A 508 -18.89 29.29 34.40
N VAL A 509 -17.88 29.02 35.23
CA VAL A 509 -16.46 29.09 34.84
C VAL A 509 -16.00 27.70 34.42
N TYR A 510 -15.17 27.61 33.39
CA TYR A 510 -14.60 26.35 32.92
C TYR A 510 -13.10 26.25 33.24
N SER A 511 -12.67 25.05 33.55
CA SER A 511 -11.27 24.61 33.49
C SER A 511 -11.16 23.48 32.47
N TYR A 512 -10.04 22.77 32.44
CA TYR A 512 -9.87 21.53 31.67
C TYR A 512 -9.43 20.38 32.58
N GLU A 513 -9.89 19.18 32.25
CA GLU A 513 -9.47 17.91 32.85
C GLU A 513 -8.94 16.96 31.78
N ARG A 514 -8.08 16.03 32.18
CA ARG A 514 -7.59 14.94 31.31
C ARG A 514 -8.40 13.69 31.61
N ILE A 515 -8.98 13.08 30.57
CA ILE A 515 -9.87 11.92 30.64
C ILE A 515 -9.14 10.70 30.09
N LEU A 516 -9.26 9.58 30.82
CA LEU A 516 -8.69 8.26 30.53
C LEU A 516 -9.72 7.35 29.84
#